data_AF-A0A6P8YFX5-F1
#
_entry.id   AF-A0A6P8YFX5-F1
#
_cell.length_a   1.000
_cell.length_b   1.000
_cell.length_c   1.000
_cell.angle_alpha   90.00
_cell.angle_beta   90.00
_cell.angle_gamma   90.00
#
_symmetry.space_group_name_H-M   'P 1'
#
loop_
_entity.id
_entity.type
_entity.pdbx_description
1 polymer ?
#
loop_
_entity_poly.entity_id
_entity_poly.type
_entity_poly.pdbx_seq_one_letter_code
_entity_poly.pdbx_strand_id
1 'polypeptide(L)'
;MIAKVKPQSDRTAYAAKEVIITAGALHSPQILMCSGIGPCSDIEAANLRCWVDRPGVGQNLQDHPRPTAMEFKCPLCDVDWNTRKRDLNEYDLLHLGALTEAAILQLTAFVNTGIEGAGLPEKCPDLQIILLGATGKQGWRAGTFVTKQRTYVNIQRTFVFIRLE
;
A
#
# COMPACT_ATOMS: atom_id res chain seq x y z
N MET A 1 4.47 -29.66 17.75
CA MET A 1 5.34 -28.92 18.69
C MET A 1 4.92 -27.46 18.66
N ILE A 2 4.39 -26.91 19.75
CA ILE A 2 4.10 -25.49 19.86
C ILE A 2 5.33 -24.85 20.50
N ALA A 3 6.11 -24.10 19.71
CA ALA A 3 7.22 -23.33 20.25
C ALA A 3 6.64 -22.25 21.17
N LYS A 4 6.83 -22.40 22.48
CA LYS A 4 6.63 -21.31 23.44
C LYS A 4 7.66 -20.22 23.11
N VAL A 5 7.23 -19.18 22.42
CA VAL A 5 7.99 -17.94 22.30
C VAL A 5 8.16 -17.37 23.70
N LYS A 6 9.39 -17.33 24.21
CA LYS A 6 9.68 -16.67 25.49
C LYS A 6 9.37 -15.18 25.35
N PRO A 7 8.74 -14.52 26.34
CA PRO A 7 8.56 -13.08 26.29
C PRO A 7 9.94 -12.44 26.27
N GLN A 8 10.19 -11.60 25.27
CA GLN A 8 11.43 -10.84 25.19
C GLN A 8 11.37 -9.74 26.25
N SER A 9 12.44 -9.61 27.05
CA SER A 9 12.54 -8.64 28.14
C SER A 9 12.24 -7.21 27.68
N ASP A 10 11.47 -6.46 28.46
CA ASP A 10 11.23 -5.03 28.22
C ASP A 10 12.57 -4.28 28.10
N ARG A 11 12.72 -3.49 27.03
CA ARG A 11 13.89 -2.64 26.78
C ARG A 11 13.46 -1.18 26.74
N THR A 12 14.17 -0.35 27.49
CA THR A 12 13.93 1.10 27.54
C THR A 12 15.05 1.84 26.85
N ALA A 13 14.71 2.81 26.02
CA ALA A 13 15.64 3.75 25.39
C ALA A 13 15.18 5.18 25.65
N TYR A 14 16.13 6.10 25.79
CA TYR A 14 15.87 7.51 26.05
C TYR A 14 16.37 8.36 24.88
N ALA A 15 15.64 9.41 24.53
CA ALA A 15 16.04 10.38 23.52
C ALA A 15 16.30 11.74 24.20
N ALA A 16 17.44 12.36 23.90
CA ALA A 16 17.82 13.65 24.47
C ALA A 16 17.15 14.86 23.79
N LYS A 17 16.49 14.65 22.64
CA LYS A 17 15.86 15.72 21.86
C LYS A 17 14.44 15.35 21.48
N GLU A 18 14.31 14.41 20.56
CA GLU A 18 13.03 14.11 19.91
C GLU A 18 12.91 12.61 19.63
N VAL A 19 11.67 12.15 19.61
CA VAL A 19 11.30 10.80 19.14
C VAL A 19 10.51 10.99 17.85
N ILE A 20 10.96 10.33 16.78
CA ILE A 20 10.31 10.36 15.46
C ILE A 20 9.64 9.01 15.23
N ILE A 21 8.32 9.00 15.05
CA ILE A 21 7.57 7.78 14.77
C ILE A 21 7.44 7.60 13.26
N THR A 22 7.87 6.44 12.76
CA THR A 22 7.85 6.08 11.32
C THR A 22 7.29 4.68 11.10
N ALA A 23 6.25 4.30 11.85
CA ALA A 23 5.69 2.94 11.83
C ALA A 23 4.61 2.74 10.73
N GLY A 24 4.51 3.69 9.78
CA GLY A 24 3.52 3.68 8.70
C GLY A 24 2.14 4.19 9.13
N ALA A 25 1.21 4.30 8.18
CA ALA A 25 -0.10 4.90 8.38
C ALA A 25 -1.00 4.15 9.38
N LEU A 26 -0.78 2.84 9.56
CA LEU A 26 -1.56 2.00 10.47
C LEU A 26 -0.98 1.96 11.88
N HIS A 27 0.33 1.73 12.02
CA HIS A 27 0.92 1.51 13.34
C HIS A 27 1.37 2.81 14.04
N SER A 28 1.67 3.89 13.30
CA SER A 28 2.03 5.17 13.94
C SER A 28 0.92 5.73 14.83
N PRO A 29 -0.36 5.80 14.40
CA PRO A 29 -1.44 6.23 15.30
C PRO A 29 -1.68 5.25 16.45
N GLN A 30 -1.47 3.94 16.24
CA GLN A 30 -1.57 2.96 17.32
C GLN A 30 -0.51 3.20 18.42
N ILE A 31 0.75 3.43 18.05
CA ILE A 31 1.83 3.73 19.01
C ILE A 31 1.49 4.99 19.82
N LEU A 32 0.94 6.02 19.17
CA LEU A 32 0.52 7.25 19.83
C LEU A 32 -0.61 7.01 20.84
N MET A 33 -1.66 6.29 20.45
CA MET A 33 -2.79 5.98 21.34
C MET A 33 -2.36 5.09 22.51
N CYS A 34 -1.50 4.09 22.29
CA CYS A 34 -0.90 3.29 23.36
C CYS A 34 0.00 4.12 24.29
N SER A 35 0.53 5.24 23.81
CA SER A 35 1.29 6.22 24.59
C SER A 35 0.39 7.30 25.22
N GLY A 36 -0.95 7.17 25.11
CA GLY A 36 -1.95 8.09 25.63
C GLY A 36 -2.09 9.41 24.86
N ILE A 37 -1.73 9.44 23.58
CA ILE A 37 -1.88 10.59 22.68
C ILE A 37 -2.89 10.23 21.59
N GLY A 38 -4.08 10.84 21.61
CA GLY A 38 -5.16 10.53 20.65
C GLY A 38 -6.53 10.88 21.21
N PRO A 39 -7.63 10.37 20.62
CA PRO A 39 -8.98 10.61 21.14
C PRO A 39 -9.11 10.04 22.55
N CYS A 40 -9.30 10.89 23.57
CA CYS A 40 -9.33 10.38 24.96
C CYS A 40 -10.45 9.36 25.19
N SER A 41 -11.60 9.51 24.53
CA SER A 41 -12.71 8.53 24.62
C SER A 41 -12.25 7.11 24.28
N ASP A 42 -11.47 6.96 23.21
CA ASP A 42 -11.03 5.67 22.69
C ASP A 42 -9.90 5.09 23.56
N ILE A 43 -9.00 5.96 24.04
CA ILE A 43 -7.89 5.58 24.91
C ILE A 43 -8.40 5.13 26.29
N GLU A 44 -9.32 5.89 26.89
CA GLU A 44 -9.91 5.56 28.20
C GLU A 44 -10.79 4.31 28.12
N ALA A 45 -11.53 4.11 27.02
CA ALA A 45 -12.27 2.87 26.77
C ALA A 45 -11.35 1.64 26.69
N ALA A 46 -10.08 1.82 26.32
CA ALA A 46 -9.06 0.79 26.34
C ALA A 46 -8.36 0.62 27.72
N ASN A 47 -8.85 1.28 28.77
CA ASN A 47 -8.26 1.32 30.11
C ASN A 47 -6.82 1.90 30.14
N LEU A 48 -6.51 2.81 29.22
CA LEU A 48 -5.25 3.55 29.19
C LEU A 48 -5.46 4.96 29.71
N ARG A 49 -4.40 5.55 30.27
CA ARG A 49 -4.41 6.95 30.66
C ARG A 49 -4.25 7.83 29.42
N CYS A 50 -5.21 8.71 29.17
CA CYS A 50 -5.06 9.78 28.19
C CYS A 50 -4.16 10.89 28.77
N TRP A 51 -3.09 11.23 28.06
CA TRP A 51 -2.17 12.34 28.40
C TRP A 51 -2.45 13.56 27.54
N VAL A 52 -2.78 13.37 26.27
CA VAL A 52 -3.01 14.45 25.31
C VAL A 52 -4.20 14.10 24.41
N ASP A 53 -5.29 14.87 24.53
CA ASP A 53 -6.48 14.69 23.69
C ASP A 53 -6.24 15.23 22.28
N ARG A 54 -6.15 14.33 21.30
CA ARG A 54 -5.94 14.63 19.89
C ARG A 54 -6.90 13.79 19.03
N PRO A 55 -8.14 14.25 18.81
CA PRO A 55 -9.17 13.47 18.11
C PRO A 55 -8.82 13.15 16.64
N GLY A 56 -7.87 13.87 16.04
CA GLY A 56 -7.41 13.58 14.67
C GLY A 56 -6.44 12.40 14.55
N VAL A 57 -5.89 11.88 15.66
CA VAL A 57 -4.98 10.72 15.61
C VAL A 57 -5.75 9.48 15.18
N GLY A 58 -5.23 8.76 14.18
CA GLY A 58 -5.87 7.55 13.64
C GLY A 58 -7.03 7.82 12.67
N GLN A 59 -7.40 9.08 12.45
CA GLN A 59 -8.47 9.47 11.54
C GLN A 59 -7.95 9.78 10.13
N ASN A 60 -8.87 9.92 9.18
CA ASN A 60 -8.57 10.30 7.79
C ASN A 60 -7.59 9.34 7.07
N LEU A 61 -7.74 8.03 7.31
CA LEU A 61 -7.04 7.02 6.51
C LEU A 61 -7.49 7.14 5.04
N GLN A 62 -6.52 7.36 4.16
CA GLN A 62 -6.72 7.40 2.71
C GLN A 62 -5.97 6.22 2.10
N ASP A 63 -6.61 5.59 1.12
CA ASP A 63 -6.01 4.52 0.31
C ASP A 63 -6.35 4.77 -1.17
N HIS A 64 -5.69 4.05 -2.06
CA HIS A 64 -5.95 4.07 -3.50
C HIS A 64 -6.76 2.83 -3.90
N PRO A 65 -8.10 2.92 -3.89
CA PRO A 65 -8.92 1.76 -4.21
C PRO A 65 -8.70 1.35 -5.68
N ARG A 66 -8.54 0.04 -5.88
CA ARG A 66 -8.39 -0.58 -7.19
C ARG A 66 -9.68 -1.33 -7.56
N PRO A 67 -10.62 -0.72 -8.31
CA PRO A 67 -11.74 -1.45 -8.86
C PRO A 67 -11.28 -2.60 -9.79
N THR A 68 -12.14 -3.63 -9.90
CA THR A 68 -11.90 -4.87 -10.65
C THR A 68 -11.35 -4.61 -12.05
N ALA A 69 -10.39 -5.44 -12.47
CA ALA A 69 -9.77 -5.32 -13.78
C ALA A 69 -10.73 -5.63 -14.93
N MET A 70 -10.61 -4.88 -16.02
CA MET A 70 -11.19 -5.24 -17.30
C MET A 70 -10.21 -6.13 -18.06
N GLU A 71 -10.62 -7.33 -18.45
CA GLU A 71 -9.75 -8.27 -19.18
C GLU A 71 -10.08 -8.24 -20.67
N PHE A 72 -9.05 -8.05 -21.50
CA PHE A 72 -9.12 -8.09 -22.95
C PHE A 72 -8.30 -9.27 -23.47
N LYS A 73 -8.87 -10.08 -24.38
CA LYS A 73 -8.11 -11.12 -25.07
C LYS A 73 -7.21 -10.48 -26.13
N CYS A 74 -5.90 -10.71 -26.07
CA CYS A 74 -4.98 -10.25 -27.10
C CYS A 74 -4.69 -11.39 -28.09
N PRO A 75 -5.15 -11.32 -29.35
CA PRO A 75 -4.95 -12.40 -30.33
C PRO A 75 -3.53 -12.42 -30.91
N LEU A 76 -2.73 -11.38 -30.70
CA LEU A 76 -1.38 -11.23 -31.27
C LEU A 76 -0.28 -11.91 -30.43
N CYS A 77 -0.57 -12.29 -29.19
CA CYS A 77 0.41 -12.88 -28.27
C CYS A 77 -0.06 -14.19 -27.64
N ASP A 78 -0.81 -15.02 -28.37
CA ASP A 78 -1.20 -16.34 -27.88
C ASP A 78 0.04 -17.26 -27.85
N VAL A 79 0.70 -17.41 -26.70
CA VAL A 79 1.70 -18.47 -26.55
C VAL A 79 0.99 -19.79 -26.30
N ASP A 80 1.39 -20.75 -27.12
CA ASP A 80 1.02 -22.12 -26.96
C ASP A 80 1.54 -22.69 -25.63
N TRP A 81 0.99 -23.85 -25.28
CA TRP A 81 1.39 -24.57 -24.08
C TRP A 81 2.86 -25.00 -24.08
N ASN A 82 3.46 -25.17 -25.26
CA ASN A 82 4.86 -25.59 -25.38
C ASN A 82 5.82 -24.47 -24.97
N THR A 83 5.52 -23.24 -25.36
CA THR A 83 6.29 -22.06 -24.98
C THR A 83 6.16 -21.81 -23.48
N ARG A 84 4.95 -21.92 -22.93
CA ARG A 84 4.75 -21.83 -21.48
C ARG A 84 5.54 -22.88 -20.68
N LYS A 85 5.59 -24.13 -21.17
CA LYS A 85 6.42 -25.18 -20.55
C LYS A 85 7.91 -24.87 -20.61
N ARG A 86 8.37 -24.29 -21.73
CA ARG A 86 9.76 -23.86 -21.88
C ARG A 86 10.11 -22.80 -20.84
N ASP A 87 9.28 -21.76 -20.73
CA ASP A 87 9.51 -20.64 -19.81
C ASP A 87 9.45 -21.08 -18.34
N LEU A 88 8.55 -22.02 -18.00
CA LEU A 88 8.49 -22.64 -16.67
C LEU A 88 9.77 -23.44 -16.36
N ASN A 89 10.21 -24.28 -17.29
CA ASN A 89 11.44 -25.06 -17.09
C ASN A 89 12.68 -24.16 -16.98
N GLU A 90 12.75 -23.09 -17.77
CA GLU A 90 13.85 -22.11 -17.69
C GLU A 90 13.86 -21.40 -16.33
N TYR A 91 12.70 -20.97 -15.84
CA TYR A 91 12.58 -20.36 -14.52
C TYR A 91 12.91 -21.33 -13.38
N ASP A 92 12.44 -22.57 -13.45
CA ASP A 92 12.68 -23.58 -12.43
C ASP A 92 14.17 -23.96 -12.35
N LEU A 93 14.87 -24.00 -13.49
CA LEU A 93 16.27 -24.40 -13.57
C LEU A 93 17.24 -23.25 -13.29
N LEU A 94 16.93 -22.05 -13.79
CA LEU A 94 17.88 -20.93 -13.82
C LEU A 94 17.43 -19.75 -12.98
N HIS A 95 16.16 -19.70 -12.56
CA HIS A 95 15.53 -18.51 -11.98
C HIS A 95 15.72 -17.27 -12.86
N LEU A 96 15.58 -17.48 -14.18
CA LEU A 96 15.69 -16.48 -15.23
C LEU A 96 14.49 -16.61 -16.18
N GLY A 97 14.38 -15.68 -17.13
CA GLY A 97 13.40 -15.74 -18.22
C GLY A 97 12.10 -14.98 -17.94
N ALA A 98 11.12 -15.15 -18.83
CA ALA A 98 9.89 -14.35 -18.86
C ALA A 98 9.04 -14.37 -17.57
N LEU A 99 9.28 -15.35 -16.68
CA LEU A 99 8.57 -15.51 -15.41
C LEU A 99 9.25 -14.79 -14.23
N THR A 100 10.48 -14.29 -14.37
CA THR A 100 11.11 -13.45 -13.33
C THR A 100 10.59 -12.02 -13.33
N GLU A 101 9.94 -11.59 -14.41
CA GLU A 101 9.37 -10.24 -14.51
C GLU A 101 7.94 -10.23 -13.95
N ALA A 102 7.66 -9.24 -13.09
CA ALA A 102 6.32 -8.98 -12.59
C ALA A 102 5.47 -8.33 -13.69
N ALA A 103 4.94 -9.16 -14.58
CA ALA A 103 4.15 -8.83 -15.78
C ALA A 103 4.96 -8.29 -16.97
N ILE A 104 4.89 -9.03 -18.09
CA ILE A 104 5.62 -8.82 -19.35
C ILE A 104 5.28 -7.48 -20.04
N LEU A 105 4.18 -6.83 -19.64
CA LEU A 105 3.84 -5.47 -20.06
C LEU A 105 3.25 -4.73 -18.87
N GLN A 106 3.93 -3.67 -18.43
CA GLN A 106 3.39 -2.71 -17.49
C GLN A 106 3.37 -1.33 -18.16
N LEU A 107 2.24 -0.98 -18.77
CA LEU A 107 1.98 0.41 -19.15
C LEU A 107 1.21 1.07 -18.02
N THR A 108 1.72 2.19 -17.53
CA THR A 108 1.02 3.00 -16.52
C THR A 108 0.73 4.38 -17.10
N ALA A 109 -0.50 4.84 -16.95
CA ALA A 109 -0.90 6.20 -17.33
C ALA A 109 -1.62 6.88 -16.16
N PHE A 110 -1.42 8.19 -16.04
CA PHE A 110 -2.13 9.04 -15.09
C PHE A 110 -3.09 9.93 -15.87
N VAL A 111 -4.35 9.95 -15.46
CA VAL A 111 -5.42 10.71 -16.10
C VAL A 111 -6.05 11.62 -15.06
N ASN A 112 -6.41 12.83 -15.47
CA ASN A 112 -7.31 13.70 -14.74
C ASN A 112 -8.69 13.62 -15.43
N THR A 113 -9.69 13.09 -14.73
CA THR A 113 -11.05 12.92 -15.25
C THR A 113 -11.88 14.19 -15.14
N GLY A 114 -11.42 15.19 -14.37
CA GLY A 114 -12.15 16.43 -14.10
C GLY A 114 -13.35 16.26 -13.15
N ILE A 115 -13.68 15.03 -12.74
CA ILE A 115 -14.84 14.74 -11.90
C ILE A 115 -14.62 15.23 -10.46
N GLU A 116 -13.40 15.15 -9.93
CA GLU A 116 -13.08 15.61 -8.58
C GLU A 116 -12.76 17.13 -8.50
N GLY A 117 -13.03 17.87 -9.59
CA GLY A 117 -12.56 19.24 -9.85
C GLY A 117 -13.34 20.39 -9.22
N ALA A 118 -14.08 20.20 -8.12
CA ALA A 118 -14.58 21.33 -7.34
C ALA A 118 -13.50 21.82 -6.35
N GLY A 119 -12.52 22.58 -6.85
CA GLY A 119 -11.53 23.30 -6.02
C GLY A 119 -10.09 22.76 -6.06
N LEU A 120 -9.77 21.81 -6.94
CA LEU A 120 -8.39 21.34 -7.16
C LEU A 120 -7.72 22.09 -8.31
N PRO A 121 -6.40 22.33 -8.26
CA PRO A 121 -5.68 22.85 -9.42
C PRO A 121 -5.88 21.87 -10.59
N GLU A 122 -6.28 22.40 -11.75
CA GLU A 122 -6.66 21.71 -13.00
C GLU A 122 -5.70 20.60 -13.51
N LYS A 123 -4.58 20.33 -12.83
CA LYS A 123 -3.47 19.51 -13.31
C LYS A 123 -3.15 18.25 -12.49
N CYS A 124 -3.80 17.99 -11.34
CA CYS A 124 -3.50 16.77 -10.59
C CYS A 124 -4.26 15.54 -11.15
N PRO A 125 -3.59 14.39 -11.37
CA PRO A 125 -4.27 13.18 -11.81
C PRO A 125 -5.19 12.65 -10.69
N ASP A 126 -6.37 12.16 -11.07
CA ASP A 126 -7.35 11.54 -10.16
C ASP A 126 -7.57 10.04 -10.46
N LEU A 127 -6.91 9.54 -11.51
CA LEU A 127 -7.00 8.17 -11.97
C LEU A 127 -5.62 7.66 -12.45
N GLN A 128 -5.23 6.48 -12.00
CA GLN A 128 -4.10 5.74 -12.56
C GLN A 128 -4.64 4.50 -13.26
N ILE A 129 -4.21 4.31 -14.51
CA ILE A 129 -4.52 3.14 -15.33
C ILE A 129 -3.26 2.30 -15.41
N ILE A 130 -3.38 1.02 -15.07
CA ILE A 130 -2.29 0.05 -15.12
C ILE A 130 -2.71 -1.07 -16.09
N LEU A 131 -2.05 -1.16 -17.24
CA LEU A 131 -2.18 -2.30 -18.13
C LEU A 131 -1.18 -3.36 -17.71
N LEU A 132 -1.69 -4.53 -17.35
CA LEU A 132 -0.88 -5.69 -16.99
C LEU A 132 -1.16 -6.82 -17.98
N GLY A 133 -0.09 -7.38 -18.54
CA GLY A 133 -0.17 -8.68 -19.21
C GLY A 133 -0.37 -9.79 -18.20
N ALA A 134 -1.40 -10.63 -18.38
CA ALA A 134 -1.63 -11.80 -17.54
C ALA A 134 -1.81 -13.08 -18.41
N THR A 135 -1.22 -14.19 -17.97
CA THR A 135 -1.41 -15.50 -18.60
C THR A 135 -2.59 -16.24 -17.96
N GLY A 136 -3.66 -16.50 -18.71
CA GLY A 136 -4.79 -17.33 -18.29
C GLY A 136 -4.65 -18.80 -18.69
N LYS A 137 -5.61 -19.65 -18.28
CA LYS A 137 -5.70 -21.06 -18.73
C LYS A 137 -6.13 -21.22 -20.19
N GLN A 138 -6.58 -20.14 -20.86
CA GLN A 138 -7.09 -20.12 -22.23
C GLN A 138 -6.34 -19.12 -23.14
N GLY A 139 -5.05 -18.87 -22.87
CA GLY A 139 -4.22 -17.91 -23.60
C GLY A 139 -3.95 -16.61 -22.83
N TRP A 140 -3.28 -15.65 -23.46
CA TRP A 140 -2.99 -14.33 -22.87
C TRP A 140 -4.25 -13.46 -22.74
N ARG A 141 -4.40 -12.87 -21.55
CA ARG A 141 -5.40 -11.85 -21.25
C ARG A 141 -4.66 -10.59 -20.79
N ALA A 142 -4.85 -9.49 -21.50
CA ALA A 142 -4.41 -8.17 -21.03
C ALA A 142 -5.46 -7.67 -20.02
N GLY A 143 -5.09 -7.58 -18.74
CA GLY A 143 -5.92 -7.00 -17.71
C GLY A 143 -5.62 -5.50 -17.59
N THR A 144 -6.63 -4.66 -17.72
CA THR A 144 -6.56 -3.25 -17.34
C THR A 144 -7.04 -3.13 -15.90
N PHE A 145 -6.16 -2.74 -15.01
CA PHE A 145 -6.52 -2.32 -13.66
C PHE A 145 -6.69 -0.81 -13.69
N VAL A 146 -7.88 -0.36 -13.33
CA VAL A 146 -8.12 1.06 -13.07
C VAL A 146 -7.97 1.23 -11.57
N THR A 147 -7.15 2.17 -11.14
CA THR A 147 -6.95 2.48 -9.73
C THR A 147 -7.31 3.93 -9.54
N LYS A 148 -8.31 4.20 -8.70
CA LYS A 148 -8.67 5.57 -8.40
C LYS A 148 -7.58 6.14 -7.50
N GLN A 149 -6.85 7.11 -8.02
CA GLN A 149 -5.83 7.81 -7.26
C GLN A 149 -6.43 9.13 -6.81
N ARG A 150 -6.89 9.20 -5.56
CA ARG A 150 -7.05 10.51 -4.97
C ARG A 150 -5.65 11.05 -4.73
N THR A 151 -5.11 11.84 -5.67
CA THR A 151 -3.79 12.46 -5.53
C THR A 151 -3.88 13.68 -4.60
N TYR A 152 -4.41 13.45 -3.40
CA TYR A 152 -3.79 13.99 -2.20
C TYR A 152 -2.90 12.92 -1.62
N VAL A 153 -1.92 12.48 -2.41
CA VAL A 153 -0.63 12.14 -1.85
C VAL A 153 -0.04 13.48 -1.40
N ASN A 154 -0.58 14.02 -0.31
CA ASN A 154 0.34 14.51 0.70
C ASN A 154 1.24 13.30 0.88
N ILE A 155 2.48 13.36 0.40
CA ILE A 155 3.50 12.39 0.76
C ILE A 155 3.47 12.48 2.27
N GLN A 156 2.67 11.62 2.90
CA GLN A 156 2.34 11.63 4.31
C GLN A 156 3.62 11.13 4.95
N ARG A 157 4.60 12.02 4.99
CA ARG A 157 5.41 12.29 6.15
C ARG A 157 4.43 12.54 7.31
N THR A 158 3.73 11.49 7.75
CA THR A 158 3.18 11.45 9.10
C THR A 158 4.36 11.21 10.02
N PHE A 159 5.36 12.09 9.96
CA PHE A 159 6.33 12.23 11.03
C PHE A 159 5.56 12.95 12.12
N VAL A 160 5.06 12.17 13.07
CA VAL A 160 4.57 12.76 14.30
C VAL A 160 5.81 13.08 15.12
N PHE A 161 6.19 14.35 15.09
CA PHE A 161 7.23 14.89 15.94
C PHE A 161 6.64 15.12 17.33
N ILE A 162 7.12 14.36 18.31
CA ILE A 162 6.89 14.67 19.71
C ILE A 162 8.15 15.37 20.20
N ARG A 163 8.05 16.68 20.40
CA ARG A 163 9.10 17.45 21.06
C ARG A 163 8.94 17.27 22.56
N LEU A 164 9.98 16.74 23.21
CA LEU A 164 10.07 16.70 24.66
C LEU A 164 10.73 18.03 25.06
N GLU A 165 9.94 18.99 25.55
CA GLU A 165 10.46 20.18 26.25
C GLU A 165 10.56 19.89 27.76
#